data_AF-W5NXE9-F1
#
_entry.id   AF-W5NXE9-F1
#
_cell.length_a   1.000
_cell.length_b   1.000
_cell.length_c   1.000
_cell.angle_alpha   90.00
_cell.angle_beta   90.00
_cell.angle_gamma   90.00
#
_symmetry.space_group_name_H-M   'P 1'
#
loop_
_entity.id
_entity.type
_entity.pdbx_description
1 polymer ?
#
loop_
_entity_poly.entity_id
_entity_poly.type
_entity_poly.pdbx_seq_one_letter_code
_entity_poly.pdbx_strand_id
1 'polypeptide(L)'
;PECLYVFPCQWNYRPDHCMYGSNCREAEREGVSVLHGNRGVYHDEKQPTFKALYEAIRDFPFQDNLFQSMYYPLQLKFLETVHTLCGRIPQVFLKQIEKTMKRAYEKHVIIH
;
A
#
# COMPACT_ATOMS: atom_id res chain seq x y z
N PRO A 1 -20.93 -8.30 22.83
CA PRO A 1 -20.22 -7.23 22.09
C PRO A 1 -18.80 -6.93 22.62
N GLU A 2 -18.48 -7.29 23.87
CA GLU A 2 -17.19 -6.98 24.52
C GLU A 2 -16.01 -7.86 24.06
N CYS A 3 -16.27 -8.93 23.31
CA CYS A 3 -15.24 -9.84 22.79
C CYS A 3 -14.90 -9.60 21.30
N LEU A 4 -15.36 -8.51 20.70
CA LEU A 4 -15.09 -8.19 19.29
C LEU A 4 -14.17 -6.98 19.18
N TYR A 5 -12.97 -7.18 18.66
CA TYR A 5 -12.06 -6.10 18.32
C TYR A 5 -12.29 -5.66 16.87
N VAL A 6 -12.76 -4.43 16.66
CA VAL A 6 -12.99 -3.87 15.33
C VAL A 6 -11.71 -3.24 14.82
N PHE A 7 -11.18 -3.79 13.72
CA PHE A 7 -10.01 -3.21 13.06
C PHE A 7 -10.38 -1.92 12.30
N PRO A 8 -9.58 -0.85 12.41
CA PRO A 8 -9.80 0.35 11.61
C PRO A 8 -9.50 0.11 10.11
N CYS A 9 -10.07 0.93 9.23
CA CYS A 9 -10.19 0.64 7.78
C CYS A 9 -8.86 0.43 7.03
N GLN A 10 -7.75 0.99 7.51
CA GLN A 10 -6.41 0.77 6.94
C GLN A 10 -5.91 -0.67 7.07
N TRP A 11 -6.53 -1.48 7.94
CA TRP A 11 -6.23 -2.91 8.11
C TRP A 11 -7.10 -3.83 7.24
N ASN A 12 -7.96 -3.27 6.40
CA ASN A 12 -8.77 -4.02 5.43
C ASN A 12 -9.09 -3.13 4.23
N TYR A 13 -8.06 -2.49 3.65
CA TYR A 13 -8.26 -1.48 2.64
C TYR A 13 -8.64 -2.11 1.29
N ARG A 14 -9.80 -1.72 0.75
CA ARG A 14 -10.42 -2.27 -0.46
C ARG A 14 -10.58 -1.18 -1.53
N PRO A 15 -10.84 -1.54 -2.80
CA PRO A 15 -11.09 -0.56 -3.86
C PRO A 15 -12.21 0.42 -3.52
N ASP A 16 -13.26 -0.04 -2.84
CA ASP A 16 -14.38 0.78 -2.38
C ASP A 16 -13.96 2.00 -1.54
N HIS A 17 -12.75 1.97 -0.95
CA HIS A 17 -12.24 3.09 -0.17
C HIS A 17 -11.64 4.24 -0.98
N CYS A 18 -11.44 4.06 -2.29
CA CYS A 18 -10.88 5.09 -3.16
C CYS A 18 -11.57 5.21 -4.53
N MET A 19 -12.24 4.16 -5.01
CA MET A 19 -12.84 4.14 -6.35
C MET A 19 -14.04 5.08 -6.51
N TYR A 20 -14.64 5.54 -5.41
CA TYR A 20 -15.74 6.50 -5.37
C TYR A 20 -15.36 7.80 -4.64
N GLY A 21 -14.07 8.02 -4.41
CA GLY A 21 -13.55 9.03 -3.49
C GLY A 21 -13.00 8.40 -2.21
N SER A 22 -12.12 9.13 -1.52
CA SER A 22 -11.45 8.65 -0.31
C SER A 22 -12.42 8.66 0.88
N ASN A 23 -12.67 7.50 1.47
CA ASN A 23 -13.58 7.36 2.62
C ASN A 23 -12.94 6.69 3.86
N CYS A 24 -11.62 6.52 3.87
CA CYS A 24 -10.88 5.91 4.98
C CYS A 24 -9.84 6.89 5.53
N ARG A 25 -10.24 7.69 6.52
CA ARG A 25 -9.39 8.73 7.14
C ARG A 25 -8.16 8.15 7.82
N GLU A 26 -8.29 6.97 8.42
CA GLU A 26 -7.17 6.31 9.07
C GLU A 26 -6.12 5.86 8.05
N ALA A 27 -6.48 5.47 6.83
CA ALA A 27 -5.50 5.20 5.78
C ALA A 27 -4.84 6.49 5.27
N GLU A 28 -5.58 7.60 5.16
CA GLU A 28 -4.98 8.89 4.84
C GLU A 28 -3.95 9.33 5.89
N ARG A 29 -4.26 9.12 7.18
CA ARG A 29 -3.36 9.46 8.29
C ARG A 29 -2.19 8.50 8.41
N GLU A 30 -2.48 7.20 8.46
CA GLU A 30 -1.51 6.16 8.82
C GLU A 30 -0.88 5.43 7.65
N GLY A 31 -1.53 5.42 6.49
CA GLY A 31 -1.21 4.57 5.35
C GLY A 31 -1.94 3.24 5.40
N VAL A 32 -2.13 2.60 4.25
CA VAL A 32 -2.67 1.24 4.16
C VAL A 32 -1.73 0.27 4.87
N SER A 33 -2.23 -0.44 5.89
CA SER A 33 -1.48 -1.48 6.59
C SER A 33 -1.73 -2.86 5.98
N VAL A 34 -2.95 -3.12 5.50
CA VAL A 34 -3.30 -4.33 4.78
C VAL A 34 -4.14 -3.95 3.57
N LEU A 35 -3.63 -4.28 2.38
CA LEU A 35 -4.37 -4.20 1.13
C LEU A 35 -5.18 -5.49 0.97
N HIS A 36 -6.50 -5.38 0.76
CA HIS A 36 -7.40 -6.52 0.66
C HIS A 36 -7.77 -6.80 -0.81
N GLY A 37 -7.51 -8.03 -1.25
CA GLY A 37 -7.64 -8.46 -2.64
C GLY A 37 -9.00 -9.03 -3.02
N ASN A 38 -10.10 -8.30 -2.78
CA ASN A 38 -11.44 -8.83 -3.08
C ASN A 38 -11.68 -8.96 -4.60
N ARG A 39 -12.45 -9.98 -4.98
CA ARG A 39 -12.99 -10.16 -6.35
C ARG A 39 -11.92 -10.18 -7.46
N GLY A 40 -10.71 -10.63 -7.15
CA GLY A 40 -9.63 -10.75 -8.14
C GLY A 40 -8.94 -9.44 -8.52
N VAL A 41 -9.10 -8.38 -7.71
CA VAL A 41 -8.57 -7.02 -7.96
C VAL A 41 -7.05 -6.98 -8.26
N TYR A 42 -6.29 -7.97 -7.80
CA TYR A 42 -4.85 -8.08 -8.07
C TYR A 42 -4.51 -8.64 -9.45
N HIS A 43 -5.49 -9.23 -10.13
CA HIS A 43 -5.30 -10.02 -11.33
C HIS A 43 -6.08 -9.48 -12.54
N ASP A 44 -7.00 -8.52 -12.33
CA ASP A 44 -7.69 -7.82 -13.39
C ASP A 44 -7.16 -6.39 -13.59
N GLU A 45 -7.65 -5.70 -14.62
CA GLU A 45 -7.24 -4.33 -14.97
C GLU A 45 -8.19 -3.26 -14.40
N LYS A 46 -9.15 -3.63 -13.53
CA LYS A 46 -10.17 -2.68 -13.06
C LYS A 46 -9.62 -1.71 -12.03
N GLN A 47 -8.60 -2.11 -11.27
CA GLN A 47 -7.97 -1.30 -10.23
C GLN A 47 -6.44 -1.41 -10.33
N PRO A 48 -5.84 -0.73 -11.32
CA PRO A 48 -4.41 -0.87 -11.64
C PRO A 48 -3.49 -0.49 -10.46
N THR A 49 -3.90 0.42 -9.56
CA THR A 49 -3.13 0.75 -8.35
C THR A 49 -2.99 -0.45 -7.40
N PHE A 50 -4.05 -1.25 -7.24
CA PHE A 50 -4.01 -2.44 -6.37
C PHE A 50 -3.13 -3.52 -6.97
N LYS A 51 -3.28 -3.77 -8.29
CA LYS A 51 -2.43 -4.69 -9.04
C LYS A 51 -0.95 -4.27 -8.99
N ALA A 52 -0.65 -3.00 -9.23
CA ALA A 52 0.72 -2.48 -9.19
C ALA A 52 1.41 -2.73 -7.83
N LEU A 53 0.70 -2.50 -6.72
CA LEU A 53 1.24 -2.77 -5.39
C LEU A 53 1.43 -4.27 -5.14
N TYR A 54 0.43 -5.08 -5.51
CA TYR A 54 0.52 -6.54 -5.38
C TYR A 54 1.72 -7.11 -6.16
N GLU A 55 1.90 -6.71 -7.41
CA GLU A 55 3.02 -7.14 -8.24
C GLU A 55 4.36 -6.68 -7.66
N ALA A 56 4.47 -5.44 -7.19
CA ALA A 56 5.70 -4.95 -6.58
C ALA A 56 6.10 -5.77 -5.35
N ILE A 57 5.14 -6.16 -4.50
CA ILE A 57 5.41 -7.01 -3.33
C ILE A 57 5.71 -8.45 -3.75
N ARG A 58 4.95 -9.01 -4.70
CA ARG A 58 5.13 -10.39 -5.20
C ARG A 58 6.50 -10.57 -5.85
N ASP A 59 6.93 -9.59 -6.63
CA ASP A 59 8.15 -9.66 -7.45
C ASP A 59 9.39 -9.18 -6.69
N PHE A 60 9.22 -8.61 -5.48
CA PHE A 60 10.34 -8.16 -4.65
C PHE A 60 11.14 -9.36 -4.10
N PRO A 61 12.42 -9.51 -4.47
CA PRO A 61 13.24 -10.58 -3.94
C PRO A 61 13.55 -10.35 -2.46
N PHE A 62 13.48 -11.41 -1.66
CA PHE A 62 13.89 -11.34 -0.26
C PHE A 62 15.36 -10.89 -0.15
N GLN A 63 15.64 -10.03 0.84
CA GLN A 63 16.96 -9.44 1.13
C GLN A 63 17.49 -8.42 0.12
N ASP A 64 16.75 -8.13 -0.95
CA ASP A 64 17.13 -7.08 -1.88
C ASP A 64 16.91 -5.68 -1.28
N ASN A 65 17.44 -4.65 -1.93
CA ASN A 65 17.31 -3.28 -1.48
C ASN A 65 15.85 -2.80 -1.62
N LEU A 66 15.17 -2.62 -0.48
CA LEU A 66 13.77 -2.23 -0.44
C LEU A 66 13.47 -0.90 -1.17
N PHE A 67 14.41 0.04 -1.17
CA PHE A 67 14.25 1.31 -1.88
C PHE A 67 14.36 1.13 -3.40
N GLN A 68 15.48 0.55 -3.86
CA GLN A 68 15.80 0.43 -5.28
C GLN A 68 14.94 -0.60 -6.01
N SER A 69 14.69 -1.75 -5.38
CA SER A 69 14.09 -2.91 -6.04
C SER A 69 12.57 -3.00 -5.87
N MET A 70 11.98 -2.25 -4.94
CA MET A 70 10.52 -2.24 -4.72
C MET A 70 9.94 -0.83 -4.68
N TYR A 71 10.38 0.03 -3.76
CA TYR A 71 9.73 1.32 -3.50
C TYR A 71 9.78 2.28 -4.69
N TYR A 72 10.98 2.52 -5.25
CA TYR A 72 11.14 3.42 -6.38
C TYR A 72 10.41 2.91 -7.64
N PRO A 73 10.54 1.64 -8.06
CA PRO A 73 9.75 1.07 -9.14
C PRO A 73 8.23 1.17 -8.92
N LEU A 74 7.76 0.96 -7.69
CA LEU A 74 6.34 1.11 -7.34
C LEU A 74 5.86 2.55 -7.52
N GLN A 75 6.65 3.55 -7.12
CA GLN A 75 6.32 4.96 -7.34
C GLN A 75 6.14 5.24 -8.83
N LEU A 76 7.02 4.72 -9.69
CA LEU A 76 6.91 4.86 -11.14
C LEU A 76 5.64 4.19 -11.68
N LYS A 77 5.36 2.94 -11.26
CA LYS A 77 4.11 2.25 -11.63
C LYS A 77 2.87 3.05 -11.22
N PHE A 78 2.88 3.71 -10.06
CA PHE A 78 1.74 4.52 -9.63
C PHE A 78 1.47 5.73 -10.54
N LEU A 79 2.49 6.31 -11.17
CA LEU A 79 2.31 7.39 -12.16
C LEU A 79 1.46 6.94 -13.36
N GLU A 80 1.50 5.66 -13.71
CA GLU A 80 0.69 5.10 -14.80
C GLU A 80 -0.78 4.94 -14.40
N THR A 81 -1.09 4.94 -13.09
CA THR A 81 -2.45 4.67 -12.57
C THR A 81 -3.29 5.93 -12.28
N VAL A 82 -2.72 7.13 -12.45
CA VAL A 82 -3.31 8.43 -12.08
C VAL A 82 -4.62 8.78 -12.80
N HIS A 83 -4.94 8.05 -13.88
CA HIS A 83 -6.21 8.15 -14.59
C HIS A 83 -7.39 7.61 -13.75
N THR A 84 -7.14 6.84 -12.69
CA THR A 84 -8.14 6.34 -11.73
C THR A 84 -8.17 7.18 -10.44
N LEU A 85 -9.28 7.18 -9.70
CA LEU A 85 -9.36 7.89 -8.42
C LEU A 85 -8.38 7.32 -7.37
N CYS A 86 -8.21 6.00 -7.33
CA CYS A 86 -7.24 5.35 -6.45
C CYS A 86 -5.80 5.74 -6.80
N GLY A 87 -5.45 5.83 -8.09
CA GLY A 87 -4.12 6.23 -8.53
C GLY A 87 -3.79 7.70 -8.31
N ARG A 88 -4.78 8.56 -7.99
CA ARG A 88 -4.56 9.96 -7.60
C ARG A 88 -4.18 10.14 -6.13
N ILE A 89 -4.22 9.08 -5.34
CA ILE A 89 -3.85 9.10 -3.92
C ILE A 89 -2.71 8.11 -3.58
N PRO A 90 -1.61 8.07 -4.34
CA PRO A 90 -0.53 7.09 -4.15
C PRO A 90 0.08 7.15 -2.75
N GLN A 91 0.07 8.32 -2.11
CA GLN A 91 0.59 8.53 -0.75
C GLN A 91 -0.07 7.61 0.30
N VAL A 92 -1.34 7.24 0.10
CA VAL A 92 -2.06 6.37 1.03
C VAL A 92 -1.48 4.96 1.01
N PHE A 93 -1.02 4.49 -0.15
CA PHE A 93 -0.41 3.18 -0.33
C PHE A 93 1.09 3.16 0.05
N LEU A 94 1.82 4.26 -0.17
CA LEU A 94 3.26 4.34 0.09
C LEU A 94 3.61 4.57 1.56
N LYS A 95 2.77 5.29 2.32
CA LYS A 95 3.11 5.76 3.67
C LYS A 95 3.52 4.65 4.64
N GLN A 96 2.87 3.49 4.61
CA GLN A 96 3.24 2.38 5.51
C GLN A 96 4.55 1.70 5.07
N ILE A 97 4.84 1.69 3.78
CA ILE A 97 6.13 1.22 3.23
C ILE A 97 7.24 2.15 3.70
N GLU A 98 7.07 3.47 3.55
CA GLU A 98 8.03 4.48 4.02
C GLU A 98 8.30 4.35 5.53
N LYS A 99 7.26 4.20 6.35
CA LYS A 99 7.39 3.96 7.79
C LYS A 99 8.19 2.68 8.08
N THR A 100 8.00 1.63 7.29
CA THR A 100 8.70 0.35 7.43
C THR A 100 10.16 0.49 7.05
N MET A 101 10.46 1.17 5.94
CA MET A 101 11.82 1.47 5.49
C MET A 101 12.58 2.29 6.53
N LYS A 102 11.96 3.34 7.09
CA LYS A 102 12.54 4.15 8.16
C LYS A 102 12.89 3.30 9.38
N ARG A 103 11.95 2.49 9.87
CA ARG A 103 12.18 1.59 11.01
C ARG A 103 13.27 0.56 10.75
N ALA A 104 13.32 0.02 9.53
CA ALA A 104 14.37 -0.91 9.14
C ALA A 104 15.74 -0.21 9.16
N TYR A 105 15.86 0.96 8.55
CA TYR A 105 17.08 1.76 8.56
C TYR A 105 17.55 2.10 9.99
N GLU A 106 16.65 2.62 10.83
CA GLU A 106 16.95 2.96 12.23
C GLU A 106 17.48 1.77 13.02
N LYS A 107 16.91 0.57 12.84
CA LYS A 107 17.41 -0.65 13.50
C LYS A 107 18.81 -1.06 13.04
N HIS A 108 19.17 -0.82 11.77
CA HIS A 108 20.48 -1.22 11.25
C HIS A 108 21.57 -0.19 11.57
N VAL A 109 21.20 1.09 11.74
CA VAL A 109 22.16 2.19 11.96
C VAL A 109 22.34 2.56 13.44
N ILE A 110 21.29 2.48 14.26
CA ILE A 110 21.36 2.89 15.68
C ILE A 110 21.92 1.79 16.59
N ILE A 111 21.96 0.54 16.12
CA ILE A 111 22.46 -0.61 16.89
C ILE A 111 23.99 -0.82 16.67
N HIS A 112 24.66 0.08 15.95
CA HIS A 112 26.13 0.08 15.78
C HIS A 112 26.75 1.38 16.30
#